data_AF-A0AA42J9B8-F1
#
_entry.id   AF-A0AA42J9B8-F1
#
_cell.length_a   1.000
_cell.length_b   1.000
_cell.length_c   1.000
_cell.angle_alpha   90.00
_cell.angle_beta   90.00
_cell.angle_gamma   90.00
#
_symmetry.space_group_name_H-M   'P 1'
#
loop_
_entity.id
_entity.type
_entity.pdbx_description
1 polymer ?
#
loop_
_entity_poly.entity_id
_entity_poly.type
_entity_poly.pdbx_seq_one_letter_code
_entity_poly.pdbx_strand_id
1 'polypeptide(L)'
;MVFFRQQQHKLRELRRSPRFEVHYPAFWDPCDGSALQSCVISDISAGGARLTVANPADMPAEFLLLFQRRCRIVRRNDRQIGVMFLKK
;
A
#
# COMPACT_ATOMS: atom_id res chain seq x y z
N MET A 1 21.56 34.43 19.40
CA MET A 1 20.67 33.36 19.87
C MET A 1 19.25 33.76 19.52
N VAL A 2 18.65 33.20 18.46
CA VAL A 2 17.27 33.53 18.05
C VAL A 2 16.50 32.22 18.00
N PHE A 3 15.61 32.02 18.98
CA PHE A 3 14.68 30.91 18.98
C PHE A 3 13.43 31.34 18.22
N PHE A 4 13.26 30.84 16.99
CA PHE A 4 12.01 30.94 16.26
C PHE A 4 10.98 30.01 16.92
N ARG A 5 10.00 30.61 17.59
CA ARG A 5 8.88 29.93 18.25
C ARG A 5 7.87 29.52 17.18
N GLN A 6 7.93 28.28 16.68
CA GLN A 6 6.85 27.73 15.86
C GLN A 6 5.64 27.45 16.76
N GLN A 7 4.66 28.35 16.73
CA GLN A 7 3.29 28.02 17.16
C GLN A 7 2.68 27.07 16.13
N GLN A 8 2.88 25.77 16.32
CA GLN A 8 2.08 24.76 15.63
C GLN A 8 0.71 24.68 16.30
N HIS A 9 -0.30 25.27 15.67
CA HIS A 9 -1.68 24.95 15.97
C HIS A 9 -1.86 23.46 15.63
N LYS A 10 -1.80 22.60 16.65
CA LYS A 10 -1.84 21.13 16.50
C LYS A 10 -3.26 20.76 16.07
N LEU A 11 -3.49 20.71 14.75
CA LEU A 11 -4.74 20.20 14.19
C LEU A 11 -5.03 18.84 14.85
N ARG A 12 -6.24 18.68 15.39
CA ARG A 12 -6.64 17.46 16.08
C ARG A 12 -6.52 16.29 15.09
N GLU A 13 -5.71 15.31 15.44
CA GLU A 13 -5.59 14.08 14.66
C GLU A 13 -6.93 13.32 14.69
N LEU A 14 -7.52 13.09 13.53
CA LEU A 14 -8.81 12.40 13.37
C LEU A 14 -8.67 10.96 12.86
N ARG A 15 -7.47 10.55 12.44
CA ARG A 15 -7.23 9.19 11.95
C ARG A 15 -7.37 8.18 13.08
N ARG A 16 -8.08 7.09 12.81
CA ARG A 16 -8.30 5.97 13.75
C ARG A 16 -7.09 5.05 13.89
N SER A 17 -6.18 5.08 12.93
CA SER A 17 -4.96 4.25 12.90
C SER A 17 -3.79 5.04 12.33
N PRO A 18 -2.57 4.85 12.86
CA PRO A 18 -1.38 5.46 12.28
C PRO A 18 -1.17 4.97 10.85
N ARG A 19 -0.63 5.86 10.01
CA ARG A 19 -0.16 5.54 8.66
C ARG A 19 1.34 5.44 8.66
N PHE A 20 1.85 4.48 7.90
CA PHE A 20 3.26 4.27 7.66
C PHE A 20 3.53 4.61 6.19
N GLU A 21 4.39 5.59 5.95
CA GLU A 21 4.86 5.92 4.61
C GLU A 21 5.58 4.70 4.01
N VAL A 22 5.20 4.33 2.80
CA VAL A 22 5.78 3.20 2.05
C VAL A 22 5.92 3.60 0.58
N HIS A 23 6.78 2.94 -0.18
CA HIS A 23 6.85 3.12 -1.63
C HIS A 23 6.78 1.75 -2.27
N TYR A 24 5.56 1.20 -2.35
CA TYR A 24 5.36 -0.20 -2.74
C TYR A 24 4.65 -0.29 -4.10
N PRO A 25 5.34 -0.75 -5.16
CA PRO A 25 4.71 -1.06 -6.43
C PRO A 25 3.65 -2.14 -6.25
N ALA A 26 2.47 -1.86 -6.76
CA ALA A 26 1.27 -2.67 -6.66
C ALA A 26 0.53 -2.63 -7.99
N PHE A 27 -0.52 -3.44 -8.07
CA PHE A 27 -1.47 -3.36 -9.16
C PHE A 27 -2.84 -3.04 -8.59
N TRP A 28 -3.71 -2.45 -9.40
CA TRP A 28 -5.12 -2.40 -9.12
C TRP A 28 -5.89 -3.04 -10.28
N ASP A 29 -6.99 -3.71 -9.91
CA ASP A 29 -7.89 -4.38 -10.83
C ASP A 29 -9.21 -3.60 -10.88
N PRO A 30 -9.59 -3.05 -12.05
CA PRO A 30 -10.87 -2.36 -12.22
C PRO A 30 -12.10 -3.28 -12.04
N CYS A 31 -11.91 -4.60 -12.01
CA CYS A 31 -12.97 -5.61 -11.83
C CYS A 31 -14.01 -5.66 -12.97
N ASP A 32 -13.68 -5.13 -14.14
CA ASP A 32 -14.52 -5.12 -15.34
C ASP A 32 -14.01 -6.08 -16.44
N GLY A 33 -12.97 -6.86 -16.14
CA GLY A 33 -12.32 -7.78 -17.08
C GLY A 33 -11.19 -7.15 -17.90
N SER A 34 -10.90 -5.86 -17.71
CA SER A 34 -9.72 -5.22 -18.29
C SER A 34 -8.42 -5.65 -17.60
N ALA A 35 -7.27 -5.26 -18.17
CA ALA A 35 -5.97 -5.63 -17.65
C ALA A 35 -5.64 -4.89 -16.34
N LEU A 36 -4.89 -5.56 -15.45
CA LEU A 36 -4.36 -4.97 -14.23
C LEU A 36 -3.54 -3.72 -14.52
N GLN A 37 -3.82 -2.66 -13.78
CA GLN A 37 -3.15 -1.37 -13.92
C GLN A 37 -2.12 -1.19 -12.81
N SER A 38 -0.96 -0.64 -13.13
CA SER A 38 0.09 -0.40 -12.12
C SER A 38 -0.24 0.79 -11.22
N CYS A 39 0.20 0.72 -9.96
CA CYS A 39 0.18 1.85 -9.02
C CYS A 39 1.32 1.75 -8.00
N VAL A 40 1.51 2.82 -7.22
CA VAL A 40 2.41 2.83 -6.07
C VAL A 40 1.62 3.16 -4.81
N ILE A 41 1.75 2.31 -3.80
CA ILE A 41 1.24 2.62 -2.46
C ILE A 41 2.25 3.55 -1.80
N SER A 42 1.81 4.77 -1.48
CA SER A 42 2.61 5.86 -0.90
C SER A 42 2.55 5.86 0.63
N ASP A 43 1.43 5.46 1.21
CA ASP A 43 1.33 5.17 2.64
C ASP A 43 0.26 4.09 2.88
N ILE A 44 0.38 3.38 4.01
CA ILE A 44 -0.57 2.34 4.41
C ILE A 44 -0.84 2.39 5.91
N SER A 45 -2.07 2.08 6.28
CA SER A 45 -2.52 1.87 7.65
C SER A 45 -3.36 0.61 7.73
N ALA A 46 -3.81 0.25 8.92
CA ALA A 46 -4.73 -0.86 9.12
C ALA A 46 -6.06 -0.67 8.36
N GLY A 47 -6.50 0.58 8.14
CA GLY A 47 -7.80 0.89 7.52
C GLY A 47 -7.75 1.36 6.07
N GLY A 48 -6.57 1.49 5.46
CA GLY A 48 -6.48 1.98 4.09
C GLY A 48 -5.10 2.46 3.69
N ALA A 49 -4.99 2.91 2.46
CA ALA A 49 -3.74 3.31 1.82
C ALA A 49 -3.90 4.61 1.01
N ARG A 50 -2.80 5.31 0.76
CA ARG A 50 -2.70 6.37 -0.27
C ARG A 50 -1.99 5.79 -1.49
N LEU A 51 -2.55 6.01 -2.67
CA LEU A 51 -2.00 5.52 -3.93
C LEU A 51 -1.53 6.68 -4.80
N THR A 52 -0.46 6.45 -5.55
CA THR A 52 -0.08 7.22 -6.73
C THR A 52 -0.41 6.38 -7.96
N VAL A 53 -1.20 6.93 -8.87
CA VAL A 53 -1.67 6.29 -10.11
C VAL A 53 -1.35 7.19 -11.30
N ALA A 54 -1.27 6.63 -12.50
CA ALA A 54 -0.94 7.38 -13.71
C ALA A 54 -2.06 8.35 -14.12
N ASN A 55 -3.31 7.87 -14.14
CA ASN A 55 -4.49 8.68 -14.42
C ASN A 55 -5.60 8.37 -13.41
N PRO A 56 -5.86 9.25 -12.42
CA PRO A 56 -6.93 9.04 -11.45
C PRO A 56 -8.32 9.01 -12.06
N ALA A 57 -8.54 9.64 -13.22
CA ALA A 57 -9.86 9.72 -13.85
C ALA A 57 -10.35 8.36 -14.38
N ASP A 58 -9.43 7.45 -14.69
CA ASP A 58 -9.75 6.11 -15.18
C ASP A 58 -10.01 5.12 -14.02
N MET A 59 -9.79 5.56 -12.78
CA MET A 59 -9.96 4.72 -11.61
C MET A 59 -11.43 4.69 -11.19
N PRO A 60 -12.07 3.51 -11.16
CA PRO A 60 -13.46 3.39 -10.71
C PRO A 60 -13.56 3.70 -9.21
N ALA A 61 -14.77 3.98 -8.74
CA ALA A 61 -15.03 4.25 -7.33
C ALA A 61 -14.67 3.07 -6.42
N GLU A 62 -14.76 1.85 -6.95
CA GLU A 62 -14.42 0.60 -6.29
C GLU A 62 -13.54 -0.25 -7.20
N PHE A 63 -12.44 -0.78 -6.65
CA PHE A 63 -11.44 -1.59 -7.35
C PHE A 63 -10.74 -2.52 -6.35
N LEU A 64 -10.01 -3.52 -6.83
CA LEU A 64 -9.14 -4.34 -5.98
C LEU A 64 -7.71 -3.82 -6.00
N LEU A 65 -7.08 -3.65 -4.82
CA LEU A 65 -5.67 -3.33 -4.69
C LEU A 65 -4.84 -4.60 -4.42
N LEU A 66 -3.86 -4.88 -5.28
CA LEU A 66 -3.11 -6.14 -5.32
C LEU A 66 -1.62 -5.93 -4.97
N PHE A 67 -1.12 -6.77 -4.05
CA PHE A 67 0.29 -6.79 -3.62
C PHE A 67 0.97 -8.06 -4.11
N GLN A 68 1.98 -7.95 -4.97
CA GLN A 68 2.73 -9.12 -5.46
C GLN A 68 4.04 -9.32 -4.70
N ARG A 69 4.33 -10.58 -4.33
CA ARG A 69 5.60 -11.02 -3.73
C ARG A 69 6.08 -12.27 -4.43
N ARG A 70 7.34 -12.26 -4.89
CA ARG A 70 8.01 -13.50 -5.30
C ARG A 70 8.34 -14.29 -4.04
N CYS A 71 8.10 -15.59 -4.10
CA CYS A 71 8.22 -16.48 -2.95
C CYS A 71 9.03 -17.71 -3.34
N ARG A 72 9.78 -18.25 -2.38
CA ARG A 72 10.50 -19.52 -2.50
C ARG A 72 10.03 -20.44 -1.41
N ILE A 73 9.87 -21.69 -1.78
CA ILE A 73 9.56 -22.75 -0.84
C ILE A 73 10.79 -23.03 0.02
N VAL A 74 10.64 -22.94 1.34
CA VAL A 74 11.70 -23.24 2.31
C VAL A 74 11.43 -24.52 3.10
N ARG A 75 10.18 -24.96 3.19
CA ARG A 75 9.84 -26.26 3.78
C ARG A 75 8.64 -26.88 3.08
N ARG A 76 8.63 -28.22 3.04
CA ARG A 76 7.48 -29.06 2.67
C ARG A 76 7.30 -30.12 3.75
N ASN A 77 6.08 -30.33 4.20
CA ASN A 77 5.66 -31.51 4.95
C ASN A 77 4.39 -32.07 4.30
N ASP A 78 3.88 -33.22 4.77
CA ASP A 78 2.83 -34.03 4.12
C ASP A 78 1.78 -33.24 3.33
N ARG A 79 1.28 -32.11 3.88
CA ARG A 79 0.32 -31.21 3.19
C ARG A 79 0.57 -29.70 3.34
N GLN A 80 1.74 -29.22 3.79
CA GLN A 80 2.00 -27.78 3.94
C GLN A 80 3.31 -27.32 3.30
N ILE A 81 3.29 -26.08 2.82
CA ILE A 81 4.44 -25.39 2.22
C ILE A 81 4.70 -24.11 3.02
N GLY A 82 5.86 -24.05 3.66
CA GLY A 82 6.36 -22.77 4.17
C GLY A 82 7.09 -22.07 3.04
N VAL A 83 6.62 -20.87 2.71
CA VAL A 83 7.31 -19.99 1.77
C VAL A 83 8.06 -18.94 2.56
N MET A 84 9.31 -18.72 2.17
CA MET A 84 9.91 -17.43 2.43
C MET A 84 9.45 -16.52 1.30
N PHE A 85 9.07 -15.29 1.65
CA PHE A 85 9.08 -14.24 0.65
C PHE A 85 10.52 -14.13 0.18
N LEU A 86 10.73 -14.39 -1.11
CA LEU A 86 12.00 -14.07 -1.70
C LEU A 86 12.18 -12.58 -1.52
N LYS A 87 13.39 -12.19 -1.12
CA LYS A 87 13.78 -10.79 -1.22
C LYS A 87 13.53 -10.36 -2.67
N LYS A 88 13.05 -9.13 -2.85
CA LYS A 88 12.83 -8.55 -4.18
C LYS A 88 14.13 -8.64 -4.99
#